data_AF-A0A9C9Z4U9-F1
#
_entry.id   AF-A0A9C9Z4U9-F1
#
_cell.length_a   1.000
_cell.length_b   1.000
_cell.length_c   1.000
_cell.angle_alpha   90.00
_cell.angle_beta   90.00
_cell.angle_gamma   90.00
#
_symmetry.space_group_name_H-M   'P 1'
#
loop_
_entity.id
_entity.type
_entity.pdbx_description
1 polymer ?
#
loop_
_entity_poly.entity_id
_entity_poly.type
_entity_poly.pdbx_seq_one_letter_code
_entity_poly.pdbx_strand_id
1 'polypeptide(L)'
;MNEQGGSPYAIPRISLGMKPYIFIPLLGVIIYSLWESDAVETVTAPVDVPPIEHSASLETMVGHCAECHGETGADSSGEEPYLAGQNIDYLVFAMRTYTMGIRHHADMEAAISGITLKDVKQLAAHYASQDLAWQGDGVGVEAFPEFSATDDPLVGGERLARSQCASCHGLPVQAGVPKLNGLAFEYLLGAMSEYQSQQRPHVIMGEAVSGLSIYELEQLSFYYANQPPESAAELPARAVGVPERVTSCNGCHGDDGNSRKKSVPSLAGQDRDYFIRAMQSYQQGGRKSEKMARAVASLSEPEITALADYYAGLPHQPVRVRQFKKPKKLAKACNTCHGYNGHSQNPSRPAISGQVEGYIVNALRQYQHGERDNNAMRKITQTLSQLELLAIADFYANQD
;
A
#
# COMPACT_ATOMS: atom_id res chain seq x y z
N MET A 1 -78.95 55.28 13.20
CA MET A 1 -78.43 56.51 12.56
C MET A 1 -77.14 56.12 11.85
N ASN A 2 -77.28 55.38 10.74
CA ASN A 2 -77.33 55.82 9.33
C ASN A 2 -75.91 55.75 8.73
N GLU A 3 -75.59 54.74 7.90
CA GLU A 3 -75.89 54.60 6.44
C GLU A 3 -75.00 55.55 5.59
N GLN A 4 -74.36 55.21 4.46
CA GLN A 4 -74.42 54.09 3.49
C GLN A 4 -73.15 54.20 2.58
N GLY A 5 -72.57 53.08 2.10
CA GLY A 5 -72.55 52.69 0.67
C GLY A 5 -71.12 52.76 0.08
N GLY A 6 -70.61 51.92 -0.82
CA GLY A 6 -71.09 50.75 -1.57
C GLY A 6 -69.99 50.35 -2.58
N SER A 7 -69.74 49.05 -2.73
CA SER A 7 -68.75 48.39 -3.64
C SER A 7 -69.21 48.41 -5.12
N PRO A 8 -68.37 48.15 -6.14
CA PRO A 8 -68.08 46.75 -6.52
C PRO A 8 -66.69 46.50 -7.14
N TYR A 9 -66.09 45.34 -6.90
CA TYR A 9 -65.57 44.42 -7.94
C TYR A 9 -65.05 43.14 -7.27
N ALA A 10 -65.60 42.00 -7.69
CA ALA A 10 -65.42 40.69 -7.07
C ALA A 10 -65.26 39.58 -8.13
N ILE A 11 -64.18 38.79 -7.99
CA ILE A 11 -63.90 37.35 -8.27
C ILE A 11 -64.24 36.71 -9.64
N PRO A 12 -63.51 35.67 -10.15
CA PRO A 12 -63.51 34.31 -9.57
C PRO A 12 -62.22 33.45 -9.69
N ARG A 13 -62.17 32.37 -8.89
CA ARG A 13 -61.26 31.20 -8.98
C ARG A 13 -61.67 30.29 -10.16
N ILE A 14 -60.70 29.67 -10.85
CA ILE A 14 -60.94 28.60 -11.84
C ILE A 14 -60.11 27.35 -11.53
N SER A 15 -60.83 26.23 -11.51
CA SER A 15 -60.42 24.83 -11.43
C SER A 15 -59.69 24.37 -12.69
N LEU A 16 -58.52 23.75 -12.58
CA LEU A 16 -57.86 23.07 -13.71
C LEU A 16 -58.11 21.56 -13.63
N GLY A 17 -58.94 21.08 -14.55
CA GLY A 17 -59.19 19.66 -14.80
C GLY A 17 -58.16 19.06 -15.76
N MET A 18 -57.79 17.81 -15.48
CA MET A 18 -57.14 16.87 -16.40
C MET A 18 -57.96 16.65 -17.68
N LYS A 19 -57.29 16.58 -18.84
CA LYS A 19 -57.55 15.64 -19.96
C LYS A 19 -56.42 15.73 -21.03
N PRO A 20 -56.30 14.75 -21.95
CA PRO A 20 -55.04 14.06 -22.25
C PRO A 20 -54.38 14.53 -23.55
N TYR A 21 -53.05 14.39 -23.64
CA TYR A 21 -52.31 14.59 -24.87
C TYR A 21 -52.02 13.27 -25.59
N ILE A 22 -52.24 13.35 -26.89
CA ILE A 22 -52.29 12.28 -27.90
C ILE A 22 -50.87 11.90 -28.36
N PHE A 23 -50.70 10.60 -28.57
CA PHE A 23 -49.55 9.92 -29.19
C PHE A 23 -49.31 10.37 -30.63
N ILE A 24 -48.09 10.79 -30.98
CA ILE A 24 -47.54 10.76 -32.35
C ILE A 24 -46.05 10.36 -32.26
N PRO A 25 -45.61 9.22 -32.84
CA PRO A 25 -44.21 8.81 -32.88
C PRO A 25 -43.57 9.16 -34.23
N LEU A 26 -42.33 9.64 -34.25
CA LEU A 26 -41.25 9.27 -35.20
C LEU A 26 -40.05 10.24 -35.15
N LEU A 27 -38.87 9.66 -35.36
CA LEU A 27 -37.53 10.24 -35.60
C LEU A 27 -36.67 10.59 -34.37
N GLY A 28 -35.75 9.68 -34.03
CA GLY A 28 -34.65 9.94 -33.09
C GLY A 28 -33.95 8.70 -32.54
N VAL A 29 -33.58 7.73 -33.38
CA VAL A 29 -32.56 6.72 -33.04
C VAL A 29 -31.18 7.41 -33.12
N ILE A 30 -30.23 6.99 -32.27
CA ILE A 30 -28.90 7.58 -31.93
C ILE A 30 -29.05 8.42 -30.64
N ILE A 31 -28.71 7.98 -29.43
CA ILE A 31 -27.40 7.50 -28.94
C ILE A 31 -27.68 6.45 -27.85
N TYR A 32 -27.32 5.19 -28.09
CA TYR A 32 -27.24 4.13 -27.07
C TYR A 32 -25.82 3.57 -27.16
N SER A 33 -24.86 4.21 -26.49
CA SER A 33 -23.50 3.72 -26.24
C SER A 33 -22.78 4.72 -25.33
N LEU A 34 -22.06 4.21 -24.32
CA LEU A 34 -21.15 4.91 -23.40
C LEU A 34 -21.75 5.40 -22.06
N TRP A 35 -22.22 4.47 -21.21
CA TRP A 35 -22.00 4.62 -19.76
C TRP A 35 -22.07 3.27 -19.04
N GLU A 36 -21.13 2.38 -19.36
CA GLU A 36 -20.95 1.11 -18.65
C GLU A 36 -19.48 0.69 -18.71
N SER A 37 -18.64 1.42 -17.97
CA SER A 37 -17.26 1.00 -17.68
C SER A 37 -16.72 1.69 -16.43
N ASP A 38 -17.35 1.46 -15.28
CA ASP A 38 -16.64 1.56 -14.01
C ASP A 38 -16.18 0.15 -13.64
N ALA A 39 -15.10 -0.28 -14.28
CA ALA A 39 -14.32 -1.42 -13.82
C ALA A 39 -13.90 -1.13 -12.38
N VAL A 40 -14.37 -2.00 -11.49
CA VAL A 40 -14.10 -1.91 -10.06
C VAL A 40 -12.87 -2.75 -9.81
N GLU A 41 -11.70 -2.11 -9.83
CA GLU A 41 -10.47 -2.77 -9.39
C GLU A 41 -10.54 -3.14 -7.91
N THR A 42 -10.21 -4.40 -7.66
CA THR A 42 -10.14 -5.01 -6.35
C THR A 42 -8.82 -4.63 -5.69
N VAL A 43 -8.88 -3.71 -4.72
CA VAL A 43 -7.77 -3.49 -3.78
C VAL A 43 -7.65 -4.76 -2.90
N THR A 44 -6.44 -5.13 -2.46
CA THR A 44 -5.87 -6.46 -2.08
C THR A 44 -4.95 -7.03 -3.17
N ALA A 45 -5.09 -6.55 -4.40
CA ALA A 45 -3.95 -6.58 -5.31
C ALA A 45 -2.86 -5.60 -4.78
N PRO A 46 -1.60 -5.72 -5.24
CA PRO A 46 -0.69 -4.57 -5.31
C PRO A 46 -1.49 -3.33 -5.69
N VAL A 47 -1.13 -2.13 -5.20
CA VAL A 47 -1.80 -0.89 -5.63
C VAL A 47 -1.99 -1.00 -7.14
N ASP A 48 -3.25 -0.90 -7.60
CA ASP A 48 -3.50 -0.92 -9.04
C ASP A 48 -2.82 0.33 -9.59
N VAL A 49 -1.63 0.07 -10.11
CA VAL A 49 -0.71 1.02 -10.65
C VAL A 49 -0.99 0.97 -12.14
N PRO A 50 -1.67 1.99 -12.69
CA PRO A 50 -1.89 2.05 -14.11
C PRO A 50 -0.54 1.94 -14.84
N PRO A 51 -0.51 1.37 -16.07
CA PRO A 51 0.67 1.42 -16.91
C PRO A 51 1.24 2.85 -16.92
N ILE A 52 2.57 2.96 -16.88
CA ILE A 52 3.26 4.26 -16.82
C ILE A 52 2.73 5.11 -17.99
N GLU A 53 2.06 6.21 -17.66
CA GLU A 53 1.55 7.15 -18.66
C GLU A 53 2.72 8.02 -19.11
N HIS A 54 3.20 7.82 -20.34
CA HIS A 54 4.17 8.72 -20.96
C HIS A 54 3.50 10.06 -21.31
N SER A 55 3.41 10.93 -20.31
CA SER A 55 2.79 12.25 -20.40
C SER A 55 3.76 13.34 -19.95
N ALA A 56 3.65 14.53 -20.56
CA ALA A 56 4.47 15.69 -20.19
C ALA A 56 4.30 16.10 -18.72
N SER A 57 3.14 15.79 -18.11
CA SER A 57 2.93 16.02 -16.68
C SER A 57 3.72 15.05 -15.82
N LEU A 58 3.80 13.77 -16.18
CA LEU A 58 4.63 12.80 -15.44
C LEU A 58 6.12 13.15 -15.56
N GLU A 59 6.59 13.49 -16.76
CA GLU A 59 7.98 13.91 -16.99
C GLU A 59 8.35 15.13 -16.14
N THR A 60 7.44 16.12 -16.06
CA THR A 60 7.65 17.32 -15.22
C THR A 60 7.73 16.95 -13.74
N MET A 61 6.84 16.08 -13.25
CA MET A 61 6.85 15.65 -11.84
C MET A 61 8.11 14.85 -11.50
N VAL A 62 8.52 13.93 -12.38
CA VAL A 62 9.78 13.18 -12.24
C VAL A 62 10.97 14.14 -12.21
N GLY A 63 10.97 15.17 -13.06
CA GLY A 63 11.98 16.23 -13.06
C GLY A 63 12.11 16.93 -11.71
N HIS A 64 11.00 17.35 -11.10
CA HIS A 64 11.02 17.97 -9.77
C HIS A 64 11.52 17.00 -8.68
N CYS A 65 11.13 15.72 -8.73
CA CYS A 65 11.62 14.72 -7.78
C CYS A 65 13.13 14.47 -7.94
N ALA A 66 13.64 14.50 -9.17
CA ALA A 66 15.04 14.28 -9.49
C ALA A 66 15.97 15.40 -9.01
N GLU A 67 15.46 16.61 -8.73
CA GLU A 67 16.25 17.71 -8.16
C GLU A 67 16.88 17.36 -6.81
N CYS A 68 16.22 16.49 -6.03
CA CYS A 68 16.71 15.99 -4.75
C CYS A 68 17.12 14.52 -4.82
N HIS A 69 16.28 13.65 -5.42
CA HIS A 69 16.50 12.20 -5.43
C HIS A 69 17.39 11.71 -6.57
N GLY A 70 17.95 12.61 -7.40
CA GLY A 70 18.73 12.27 -8.57
C GLY A 70 17.89 11.80 -9.77
N GLU A 71 18.47 11.89 -10.97
CA GLU A 71 17.78 11.57 -12.24
C GLU A 71 17.22 10.14 -12.28
N THR A 72 17.91 9.21 -11.63
CA THR A 72 17.51 7.80 -11.54
C THR A 72 16.81 7.47 -10.22
N GLY A 73 16.39 8.46 -9.42
CA GLY A 73 15.81 8.21 -8.10
C GLY A 73 16.79 7.57 -7.09
N ALA A 74 18.08 7.76 -7.31
CA ALA A 74 19.15 7.41 -6.39
C ALA A 74 20.15 8.55 -6.36
N ASP A 75 20.08 9.40 -5.35
CA ASP A 75 20.99 10.51 -5.18
C ASP A 75 22.39 10.02 -4.82
N SER A 76 23.39 10.83 -5.14
CA SER A 76 24.78 10.51 -4.86
C SER A 76 25.25 10.97 -3.48
N SER A 77 24.47 11.78 -2.73
CA SER A 77 24.89 12.31 -1.44
C SER A 77 24.62 11.35 -0.28
N GLY A 78 23.68 10.41 -0.45
CA GLY A 78 23.30 9.44 0.58
C GLY A 78 22.40 10.03 1.68
N GLU A 79 22.11 11.33 1.62
CA GLU A 79 21.24 12.03 2.58
C GLU A 79 19.76 11.85 2.21
N GLU A 80 19.46 11.67 0.92
CA GLU A 80 18.10 11.47 0.44
C GLU A 80 17.74 9.98 0.32
N PRO A 81 16.46 9.59 0.50
CA PRO A 81 16.04 8.23 0.28
C PRO A 81 16.09 7.85 -1.21
N TYR A 82 16.56 6.65 -1.49
CA TYR A 82 16.45 6.08 -2.83
C TYR A 82 15.03 5.61 -3.14
N LEU A 83 14.52 6.11 -4.26
CA LEU A 83 13.24 5.77 -4.85
C LEU A 83 13.38 4.61 -5.85
N ALA A 84 14.53 4.53 -6.54
CA ALA A 84 14.83 3.53 -7.55
C ALA A 84 14.67 2.11 -7.00
N GLY A 85 13.90 1.27 -7.70
CA GLY A 85 13.74 -0.15 -7.38
C GLY A 85 12.98 -0.43 -6.08
N GLN A 86 12.47 0.62 -5.43
CA GLN A 86 11.79 0.52 -4.14
C GLN A 86 10.41 -0.14 -4.28
N ASN A 87 9.92 -0.73 -3.19
CA ASN A 87 8.59 -1.35 -3.13
C ASN A 87 7.50 -0.34 -3.53
N ILE A 88 6.76 -0.64 -4.59
CA ILE A 88 5.78 0.26 -5.18
C ILE A 88 4.65 0.64 -4.21
N ASP A 89 4.19 -0.31 -3.39
CA ASP A 89 3.16 -0.06 -2.38
C ASP A 89 3.70 0.84 -1.26
N TYR A 90 4.99 0.69 -0.92
CA TYR A 90 5.67 1.58 0.04
C TYR A 90 5.82 3.00 -0.53
N LEU A 91 6.21 3.16 -1.79
CA LEU A 91 6.33 4.48 -2.42
C LEU A 91 4.97 5.23 -2.40
N VAL A 92 3.89 4.54 -2.76
CA VAL A 92 2.53 5.10 -2.66
C VAL A 92 2.19 5.47 -1.22
N PHE A 93 2.45 4.57 -0.26
CA PHE A 93 2.18 4.83 1.14
C PHE A 93 2.97 6.06 1.66
N ALA A 94 4.28 6.11 1.40
CA ALA A 94 5.17 7.16 1.87
C ALA A 94 4.76 8.53 1.32
N MET A 95 4.60 8.68 0.00
CA MET A 95 4.19 9.94 -0.61
C MET A 95 2.84 10.42 -0.08
N ARG A 96 1.86 9.52 0.10
CA ARG A 96 0.56 9.90 0.67
C ARG A 96 0.66 10.39 2.11
N THR A 97 1.51 9.78 2.94
CA THR A 97 1.67 10.25 4.32
C THR A 97 2.20 11.67 4.42
N TYR A 98 3.01 12.13 3.46
CA TYR A 98 3.39 13.54 3.35
C TYR A 98 2.21 14.42 2.92
N THR A 99 1.42 14.02 1.92
CA THR A 99 0.28 14.84 1.43
C THR A 99 -0.76 15.09 2.52
N MET A 100 -0.78 14.21 3.52
CA MET A 100 -1.73 14.22 4.62
C MET A 100 -1.19 14.85 5.90
N GLY A 101 0.09 15.27 5.92
CA GLY A 101 0.77 15.75 7.12
C GLY A 101 0.83 14.70 8.23
N ILE A 102 0.95 13.42 7.88
CA ILE A 102 1.19 12.32 8.83
C ILE A 102 2.69 12.08 8.99
N ARG A 103 3.43 12.19 7.88
CA ARG A 103 4.89 12.23 7.85
C ARG A 103 5.29 13.66 7.54
N HIS A 104 6.29 14.17 8.27
CA HIS A 104 6.72 15.55 8.16
C HIS A 104 8.16 15.61 7.67
N HIS A 105 8.38 16.41 6.63
CA HIS A 105 9.69 16.87 6.17
C HIS A 105 9.43 18.05 5.24
N ALA A 106 9.96 19.24 5.56
CA ALA A 106 9.56 20.48 4.89
C ALA A 106 9.72 20.41 3.36
N ASP A 107 10.85 19.90 2.89
CA ASP A 107 11.13 19.82 1.46
C ASP A 107 10.25 18.79 0.74
N MET A 108 10.03 17.61 1.36
CA MET A 108 9.14 16.60 0.78
C MET A 108 7.69 17.07 0.78
N GLU A 109 7.20 17.70 1.84
CA GLU A 109 5.85 18.27 1.90
C GLU A 109 5.65 19.34 0.82
N ALA A 110 6.67 20.16 0.54
CA ALA A 110 6.64 21.12 -0.56
C ALA A 110 6.63 20.42 -1.93
N ALA A 111 7.50 19.42 -2.14
CA ALA A 111 7.65 18.70 -3.41
C ALA A 111 6.39 17.93 -3.83
N ILE A 112 5.64 17.40 -2.85
CA ILE A 112 4.41 16.65 -3.07
C ILE A 112 3.14 17.51 -2.92
N SER A 113 3.28 18.81 -2.71
CA SER A 113 2.13 19.70 -2.57
C SER A 113 1.32 19.77 -3.86
N GLY A 114 0.03 19.45 -3.79
CA GLY A 114 -0.88 19.54 -4.94
C GLY A 114 -0.84 18.36 -5.93
N ILE A 115 -0.05 17.31 -5.69
CA ILE A 115 -0.08 16.09 -6.51
C ILE A 115 -1.30 15.24 -6.16
N THR A 116 -1.94 14.63 -7.17
CA THR A 116 -3.12 13.79 -6.95
C THR A 116 -2.74 12.35 -6.59
N LEU A 117 -3.70 11.55 -6.12
CA LEU A 117 -3.49 10.10 -5.94
C LEU A 117 -3.04 9.41 -7.23
N LYS A 118 -3.57 9.85 -8.38
CA LYS A 118 -3.19 9.30 -9.68
C LYS A 118 -1.70 9.56 -9.95
N ASP A 119 -1.25 10.77 -9.67
CA ASP A 119 0.14 11.19 -9.85
C ASP A 119 1.08 10.42 -8.91
N VAL A 120 0.71 10.28 -7.64
CA VAL A 120 1.46 9.45 -6.67
C VAL A 120 1.66 8.02 -7.17
N LYS A 121 0.62 7.41 -7.74
CA LYS A 121 0.72 6.06 -8.31
C LYS A 121 1.65 5.99 -9.51
N GLN A 122 1.59 6.99 -10.40
CA GLN A 122 2.46 7.07 -11.58
C GLN A 122 3.93 7.29 -11.20
N LEU A 123 4.21 8.16 -10.22
CA LEU A 123 5.56 8.35 -9.68
C LEU A 123 6.08 7.08 -9.00
N ALA A 124 5.24 6.40 -8.21
CA ALA A 124 5.61 5.14 -7.57
C ALA A 124 5.92 4.05 -8.61
N ALA A 125 5.12 3.95 -9.67
CA ALA A 125 5.36 3.05 -10.81
C ALA A 125 6.71 3.31 -11.46
N HIS A 126 6.97 4.58 -11.76
CA HIS A 126 8.15 5.03 -12.45
C HIS A 126 9.41 4.65 -11.67
N TYR A 127 9.52 5.06 -10.40
CA TYR A 127 10.72 4.80 -9.60
C TYR A 127 10.86 3.33 -9.18
N ALA A 128 9.77 2.62 -8.88
CA ALA A 128 9.84 1.19 -8.57
C ALA A 128 10.37 0.35 -9.76
N SER A 129 10.19 0.84 -10.99
CA SER A 129 10.67 0.17 -12.21
C SER A 129 12.13 0.45 -12.56
N GLN A 130 12.77 1.40 -11.87
CA GLN A 130 14.17 1.74 -12.12
C GLN A 130 15.11 0.81 -11.37
N ASP A 131 16.24 0.48 -11.97
CA ASP A 131 17.31 -0.22 -11.25
C ASP A 131 18.07 0.74 -10.34
N LEU A 132 18.36 0.30 -9.12
CA LEU A 132 19.26 1.02 -8.24
C LEU A 132 20.69 0.86 -8.76
N ALA A 133 21.34 1.97 -9.17
CA ALA A 133 22.72 2.00 -9.67
C ALA A 133 23.75 1.79 -8.54
N TRP A 134 23.70 0.62 -7.89
CA TRP A 134 24.54 0.25 -6.76
C TRP A 134 25.93 -0.23 -7.20
N GLN A 135 26.97 0.27 -6.53
CA GLN A 135 28.37 0.06 -6.92
C GLN A 135 29.17 -0.91 -6.02
N GLY A 136 28.53 -1.56 -5.04
CA GLY A 136 29.19 -2.59 -4.22
C GLY A 136 29.44 -2.23 -2.76
N ASP A 137 29.66 -0.94 -2.47
CA ASP A 137 30.05 -0.45 -1.13
C ASP A 137 28.96 0.43 -0.48
N GLY A 138 27.72 0.33 -0.98
CA GLY A 138 26.68 1.34 -0.77
C GLY A 138 26.85 2.52 -1.73
N VAL A 139 25.77 3.26 -2.00
CA VAL A 139 25.86 4.53 -2.76
C VAL A 139 26.03 5.65 -1.73
N GLY A 140 26.95 6.59 -1.97
CA GLY A 140 27.09 7.82 -1.16
C GLY A 140 28.01 7.79 0.07
N VAL A 141 28.68 6.67 0.38
CA VAL A 141 29.50 6.59 1.61
C VAL A 141 30.93 7.09 1.36
N GLU A 142 31.21 8.36 1.66
CA GLU A 142 32.56 8.93 1.51
C GLU A 142 33.56 8.43 2.57
N ALA A 143 33.08 8.04 3.76
CA ALA A 143 33.89 7.44 4.82
C ALA A 143 33.01 6.76 5.89
N PHE A 144 33.30 5.49 6.19
CA PHE A 144 32.65 4.79 7.29
C PHE A 144 33.23 5.19 8.66
N PRO A 145 32.42 5.25 9.73
CA PRO A 145 32.94 5.45 11.08
C PRO A 145 33.92 4.31 11.47
N GLU A 146 34.97 4.64 12.24
CA GLU A 146 35.88 3.63 12.77
C GLU A 146 35.15 2.73 13.78
N PHE A 147 34.78 1.53 13.36
CA PHE A 147 34.26 0.51 14.27
C PHE A 147 35.39 -0.09 15.11
N SER A 148 35.10 -0.41 16.38
CA SER A 148 36.04 -1.14 17.26
C SER A 148 36.57 -2.39 16.57
N ALA A 149 37.89 -2.59 16.60
CA ALA A 149 38.59 -3.72 15.96
C ALA A 149 38.15 -5.12 16.45
N THR A 150 37.29 -5.22 17.46
CA THR A 150 36.84 -6.49 18.05
C THR A 150 35.50 -6.99 17.50
N ASP A 151 34.68 -6.15 16.88
CA ASP A 151 33.34 -6.53 16.38
C ASP A 151 33.12 -5.98 14.97
N ASP A 152 33.10 -6.88 13.99
CA ASP A 152 32.79 -6.56 12.59
C ASP A 152 31.35 -6.02 12.47
N PRO A 153 31.14 -4.77 12.01
CA PRO A 153 29.81 -4.18 11.89
C PRO A 153 28.87 -4.95 10.95
N LEU A 154 29.39 -5.65 9.94
CA LEU A 154 28.58 -6.52 9.07
C LEU A 154 28.04 -7.71 9.86
N VAL A 155 28.86 -8.32 10.71
CA VAL A 155 28.46 -9.47 11.52
C VAL A 155 27.45 -9.04 12.60
N GLY A 156 27.69 -7.90 13.24
CA GLY A 156 26.77 -7.32 14.21
C GLY A 156 25.41 -6.95 13.58
N GLY A 157 25.46 -6.26 12.45
CA GLY A 157 24.28 -5.84 11.70
C GLY A 157 23.50 -7.01 11.12
N GLU A 158 24.18 -8.03 10.56
CA GLU A 158 23.53 -9.24 10.05
C GLU A 158 22.76 -9.98 11.16
N ARG A 159 23.36 -10.11 12.36
CA ARG A 159 22.71 -10.74 13.50
C ARG A 159 21.43 -10.01 13.90
N LEU A 160 21.47 -8.69 13.98
CA LEU A 160 20.30 -7.86 14.29
C LEU A 160 19.25 -7.94 13.17
N ALA A 161 19.68 -7.83 11.92
CA ALA A 161 18.81 -7.91 10.75
C ALA A 161 18.05 -9.25 10.73
N ARG A 162 18.74 -10.38 10.91
CA ARG A 162 18.12 -11.71 10.94
C ARG A 162 17.16 -11.91 12.10
N SER A 163 17.49 -11.36 13.28
CA SER A 163 16.70 -11.60 14.50
C SER A 163 15.47 -10.69 14.63
N GLN A 164 15.54 -9.45 14.11
CA GLN A 164 14.52 -8.43 14.38
C GLN A 164 13.87 -7.86 13.10
N CYS A 165 14.60 -7.78 11.99
CA CYS A 165 14.16 -7.02 10.81
C CYS A 165 13.66 -7.92 9.67
N ALA A 166 14.31 -9.06 9.45
CA ALA A 166 14.13 -9.91 8.28
C ALA A 166 12.75 -10.57 8.19
N SER A 167 11.98 -10.61 9.28
CA SER A 167 10.60 -11.10 9.27
C SER A 167 9.65 -10.21 8.46
N CYS A 168 9.98 -8.91 8.33
CA CYS A 168 9.20 -7.93 7.58
C CYS A 168 9.96 -7.41 6.35
N HIS A 169 11.25 -7.09 6.52
CA HIS A 169 12.10 -6.50 5.48
C HIS A 169 12.95 -7.53 4.72
N GLY A 170 12.84 -8.81 5.04
CA GLY A 170 13.58 -9.88 4.37
C GLY A 170 12.88 -10.37 3.11
N LEU A 171 13.67 -10.89 2.17
CA LEU A 171 13.23 -11.31 0.84
C LEU A 171 12.26 -12.52 0.82
N PRO A 172 11.10 -12.43 0.13
CA PRO A 172 10.57 -11.24 -0.54
C PRO A 172 9.90 -10.28 0.45
N VAL A 173 10.13 -8.97 0.26
CA VAL A 173 9.60 -7.91 1.11
C VAL A 173 8.07 -7.81 0.99
N GLN A 174 7.37 -7.67 2.11
CA GLN A 174 5.91 -7.58 2.15
C GLN A 174 5.40 -6.27 1.50
N ALA A 175 4.17 -6.30 0.97
CA ALA A 175 3.51 -5.11 0.43
C ALA A 175 3.46 -3.96 1.46
N GLY A 176 3.85 -2.75 1.05
CA GLY A 176 3.89 -1.57 1.91
C GLY A 176 5.07 -1.53 2.88
N VAL A 177 5.96 -2.52 2.84
CA VAL A 177 7.22 -2.53 3.60
C VAL A 177 8.37 -2.10 2.68
N PRO A 178 9.25 -1.19 3.11
CA PRO A 178 10.37 -0.77 2.29
C PRO A 178 11.44 -1.86 2.18
N LYS A 179 12.03 -1.95 1.00
CA LYS A 179 13.31 -2.62 0.74
C LYS A 179 14.43 -1.81 1.39
N LEU A 180 15.30 -2.48 2.14
CA LEU A 180 16.39 -1.85 2.90
C LEU A 180 17.75 -2.01 2.23
N ASN A 181 17.97 -3.11 1.49
CA ASN A 181 19.25 -3.39 0.85
C ASN A 181 19.65 -2.29 -0.14
N GLY A 182 20.89 -1.85 -0.05
CA GLY A 182 21.47 -0.84 -0.94
C GLY A 182 21.01 0.59 -0.68
N LEU A 183 20.14 0.83 0.32
CA LEU A 183 19.83 2.19 0.77
C LEU A 183 21.04 2.83 1.45
N ALA A 184 21.17 4.15 1.35
CA ALA A 184 22.26 4.89 1.96
C ALA A 184 22.35 4.69 3.47
N PHE A 185 23.58 4.63 3.98
CA PHE A 185 23.88 4.43 5.40
C PHE A 185 23.27 5.54 6.26
N GLU A 186 23.50 6.79 5.85
CA GLU A 186 23.09 8.01 6.52
C GLU A 186 21.56 8.09 6.58
N TYR A 187 20.89 7.83 5.46
CA TYR A 187 19.43 7.73 5.42
C TYR A 187 18.89 6.67 6.39
N LEU A 188 19.44 5.45 6.36
CA LEU A 188 18.98 4.35 7.23
C LEU A 188 19.16 4.70 8.71
N LEU A 189 20.31 5.27 9.08
CA LEU A 189 20.62 5.67 10.45
C LEU A 189 19.70 6.79 10.91
N GLY A 190 19.51 7.81 10.07
CA GLY A 190 18.60 8.93 10.31
C GLY A 190 17.17 8.44 10.51
N ALA A 191 16.64 7.65 9.56
CA ALA A 191 15.30 7.09 9.62
C ALA A 191 15.05 6.27 10.90
N MET A 192 15.97 5.39 11.28
CA MET A 192 15.83 4.60 12.51
C MET A 192 15.90 5.48 13.77
N SER A 193 16.75 6.51 13.78
CA SER A 193 16.83 7.48 14.88
C SER A 193 15.55 8.32 15.00
N GLU A 194 14.94 8.70 13.89
CA GLU A 194 13.64 9.39 13.86
C GLU A 194 12.50 8.51 14.36
N TYR A 195 12.50 7.21 14.01
CA TYR A 195 11.54 6.24 14.54
C TYR A 195 11.71 6.08 16.06
N GLN A 196 12.96 6.00 16.53
CA GLN A 196 13.28 5.86 17.95
C GLN A 196 12.85 7.10 18.76
N SER A 197 13.11 8.29 18.23
CA SER A 197 12.76 9.58 18.84
C SER A 197 11.31 10.02 18.61
N GLN A 198 10.52 9.22 17.88
CA GLN A 198 9.13 9.53 17.48
C GLN A 198 8.98 10.75 16.55
N GLN A 199 10.08 11.28 16.00
CA GLN A 199 10.03 12.32 14.96
C GLN A 199 9.42 11.76 13.65
N ARG A 200 9.56 10.45 13.42
CA ARG A 200 8.87 9.70 12.38
C ARG A 200 7.91 8.69 13.03
N PRO A 201 6.65 9.04 13.30
CA PRO A 201 5.77 8.19 14.09
C PRO A 201 5.34 6.93 13.31
N HIS A 202 5.72 5.76 13.82
CA HIS A 202 5.25 4.47 13.31
C HIS A 202 5.31 3.40 14.40
N VAL A 203 4.18 2.82 14.78
CA VAL A 203 4.08 1.91 15.94
C VAL A 203 5.05 0.73 15.83
N ILE A 204 5.04 0.03 14.69
CA ILE A 204 5.87 -1.17 14.49
C ILE A 204 7.36 -0.83 14.43
N MET A 205 7.71 0.27 13.74
CA MET A 205 9.13 0.62 13.55
C MET A 205 9.69 1.27 14.79
N GLY A 206 8.91 2.11 15.48
CA GLY A 206 9.26 2.67 16.77
C GLY A 206 9.50 1.58 17.82
N GLU A 207 8.63 0.57 17.90
CA GLU A 207 8.86 -0.58 18.78
C GLU A 207 10.12 -1.37 18.37
N ALA A 208 10.28 -1.66 17.07
CA ALA A 208 11.41 -2.43 16.55
C ALA A 208 12.78 -1.80 16.85
N VAL A 209 12.88 -0.46 16.86
CA VAL A 209 14.14 0.25 17.14
C VAL A 209 14.27 0.75 18.58
N SER A 210 13.20 0.72 19.37
CA SER A 210 13.15 1.35 20.71
C SER A 210 14.23 0.84 21.66
N GLY A 211 14.58 -0.45 21.57
CA GLY A 211 15.57 -1.10 22.44
C GLY A 211 17.01 -1.10 21.90
N LEU A 212 17.25 -0.55 20.71
CA LEU A 212 18.56 -0.59 20.06
C LEU A 212 19.41 0.61 20.48
N SER A 213 20.67 0.35 20.79
CA SER A 213 21.67 1.41 20.97
C SER A 213 22.03 2.07 19.64
N ILE A 214 22.56 3.30 19.67
CA ILE A 214 23.03 3.99 18.47
C ILE A 214 24.06 3.15 17.70
N TYR A 215 24.92 2.41 18.41
CA TYR A 215 25.89 1.50 17.82
C TYR A 215 25.23 0.32 17.07
N GLU A 216 24.13 -0.22 17.60
CA GLU A 216 23.36 -1.27 16.92
C GLU A 216 22.59 -0.74 15.70
N LEU A 217 22.14 0.52 15.75
CA LEU A 217 21.55 1.20 14.59
C LEU A 217 22.60 1.43 13.50
N GLU A 218 23.80 1.88 13.85
CA GLU A 218 24.93 2.02 12.91
C GLU A 218 25.28 0.68 12.27
N GLN A 219 25.36 -0.41 13.05
CA GLN A 219 25.61 -1.74 12.51
C GLN A 219 24.53 -2.21 11.53
N LEU A 220 23.25 -1.97 11.85
CA LEU A 220 22.13 -2.28 10.95
C LEU A 220 22.18 -1.47 9.66
N SER A 221 22.42 -0.16 9.75
CA SER A 221 22.57 0.71 8.59
C SER A 221 23.74 0.28 7.71
N PHE A 222 24.89 -0.01 8.33
CA PHE A 222 26.08 -0.48 7.63
C PHE A 222 25.81 -1.79 6.90
N TYR A 223 25.16 -2.74 7.57
CA TYR A 223 24.81 -4.03 6.98
C TYR A 223 23.93 -3.88 5.74
N TYR A 224 22.81 -3.16 5.84
CA TYR A 224 21.85 -3.01 4.74
C TYR A 224 22.39 -2.18 3.57
N ALA A 225 23.17 -1.12 3.83
CA ALA A 225 23.83 -0.33 2.78
C ALA A 225 24.78 -1.18 1.92
N ASN A 226 25.45 -2.14 2.56
CA ASN A 226 26.38 -3.08 1.92
C ASN A 226 25.72 -4.38 1.43
N GLN A 227 24.39 -4.50 1.51
CA GLN A 227 23.70 -5.59 0.83
C GLN A 227 23.37 -5.17 -0.61
N PRO A 228 23.54 -6.08 -1.59
CA PRO A 228 23.14 -5.81 -2.96
C PRO A 228 21.64 -5.49 -2.99
N PRO A 229 21.22 -4.41 -3.68
CA PRO A 229 19.82 -4.13 -3.86
C PRO A 229 19.16 -5.28 -4.61
N GLU A 230 17.92 -5.52 -4.27
CA GLU A 230 17.08 -6.42 -5.03
C GLU A 230 16.93 -5.82 -6.43
N SER A 231 17.27 -6.57 -7.49
CA SER A 231 17.06 -6.06 -8.85
C SER A 231 15.60 -5.68 -9.04
N ALA A 232 15.31 -4.76 -9.97
CA ALA A 232 13.94 -4.42 -10.33
C ALA A 232 13.17 -5.61 -10.98
N ALA A 233 13.73 -6.83 -10.92
CA ALA A 233 13.38 -8.05 -11.62
C ALA A 233 12.03 -7.99 -12.33
N GLU A 234 12.16 -7.65 -13.61
CA GLU A 234 11.22 -7.86 -14.68
C GLU A 234 10.38 -9.12 -14.44
N LEU A 235 9.05 -8.98 -14.43
CA LEU A 235 8.09 -10.08 -14.35
C LEU A 235 8.48 -11.15 -15.39
N PRO A 236 9.03 -12.33 -15.02
CA PRO A 236 9.42 -13.30 -16.03
C PRO A 236 8.20 -14.16 -16.37
N ALA A 237 7.66 -13.97 -17.56
CA ALA A 237 6.90 -15.03 -18.23
C ALA A 237 7.88 -16.02 -18.87
N ARG A 238 8.01 -17.24 -18.34
CA ARG A 238 8.45 -18.40 -19.14
C ARG A 238 8.09 -19.74 -18.51
N ALA A 239 7.44 -20.58 -19.31
CA ALA A 239 6.99 -21.92 -18.95
C ALA A 239 8.16 -22.92 -18.90
N VAL A 240 8.29 -23.61 -17.77
CA VAL A 240 9.10 -24.82 -17.59
C VAL A 240 8.15 -26.03 -17.58
N GLY A 241 8.54 -27.13 -18.24
CA GLY A 241 7.74 -28.36 -18.29
C GLY A 241 7.41 -28.88 -16.89
N VAL A 242 6.26 -29.55 -16.72
CA VAL A 242 5.73 -29.99 -15.41
C VAL A 242 6.68 -31.01 -14.74
N PRO A 243 7.31 -30.68 -13.60
CA PRO A 243 8.15 -31.62 -12.86
C PRO A 243 7.38 -32.85 -12.35
N GLU A 244 8.03 -34.00 -12.30
CA GLU A 244 7.43 -35.29 -11.90
C GLU A 244 6.79 -35.26 -10.50
N ARG A 245 7.36 -34.48 -9.57
CA ARG A 245 6.91 -34.35 -8.18
C ARG A 245 5.76 -33.37 -7.95
N VAL A 246 5.32 -32.61 -8.96
CA VAL A 246 4.29 -31.55 -8.83
C VAL A 246 2.98 -32.07 -8.24
N THR A 247 2.56 -33.27 -8.63
CA THR A 247 1.31 -33.89 -8.16
C THR A 247 1.29 -34.10 -6.64
N SER A 248 2.45 -34.34 -6.02
CA SER A 248 2.58 -34.50 -4.57
C SER A 248 2.34 -33.19 -3.80
N CYS A 249 2.68 -32.05 -4.41
CA CYS A 249 2.48 -30.72 -3.85
C CYS A 249 1.04 -30.24 -4.06
N ASN A 250 0.49 -30.46 -5.27
CA ASN A 250 -0.83 -30.00 -5.67
C ASN A 250 -1.98 -30.54 -4.80
N GLY A 251 -1.87 -31.77 -4.28
CA GLY A 251 -2.91 -32.35 -3.41
C GLY A 251 -3.22 -31.50 -2.17
N CYS A 252 -2.24 -30.73 -1.69
CA CYS A 252 -2.45 -29.75 -0.63
C CYS A 252 -2.59 -28.32 -1.16
N HIS A 253 -1.73 -27.93 -2.10
CA HIS A 253 -1.53 -26.55 -2.52
C HIS A 253 -2.38 -26.10 -3.73
N GLY A 254 -3.20 -26.99 -4.27
CA GLY A 254 -4.05 -26.72 -5.45
C GLY A 254 -3.44 -27.27 -6.74
N ASP A 255 -4.29 -27.72 -7.67
CA ASP A 255 -3.86 -28.33 -8.95
C ASP A 255 -3.11 -27.36 -9.85
N ASP A 256 -3.35 -26.06 -9.68
CA ASP A 256 -2.69 -24.94 -10.35
C ASP A 256 -1.70 -24.23 -9.41
N GLY A 257 -1.33 -24.83 -8.28
CA GLY A 257 -0.53 -24.19 -7.24
C GLY A 257 -1.24 -23.09 -6.47
N ASN A 258 -2.54 -22.84 -6.72
CA ASN A 258 -3.33 -21.86 -5.96
C ASN A 258 -4.19 -22.55 -4.90
N SER A 259 -3.80 -22.39 -3.64
CA SER A 259 -4.45 -23.09 -2.54
C SER A 259 -5.81 -22.48 -2.24
N ARG A 260 -6.81 -23.35 -2.10
CA ARG A 260 -8.18 -22.99 -1.66
C ARG A 260 -8.38 -23.19 -0.15
N LYS A 261 -7.38 -23.70 0.57
CA LYS A 261 -7.47 -24.07 1.99
C LYS A 261 -6.85 -22.96 2.84
N LYS A 262 -7.59 -22.48 3.86
CA LYS A 262 -7.17 -21.37 4.74
C LYS A 262 -5.80 -21.55 5.42
N SER A 263 -5.39 -22.78 5.68
CA SER A 263 -4.16 -23.12 6.39
C SER A 263 -3.05 -23.68 5.49
N VAL A 264 -3.24 -23.63 4.17
CA VAL A 264 -2.24 -24.08 3.20
C VAL A 264 -1.97 -22.92 2.23
N PRO A 265 -0.73 -22.45 2.09
CA PRO A 265 -0.41 -21.33 1.21
C PRO A 265 -0.47 -21.73 -0.26
N SER A 266 -0.66 -20.77 -1.16
CA SER A 266 -0.43 -20.98 -2.60
C SER A 266 1.08 -21.08 -2.89
N LEU A 267 1.43 -21.89 -3.88
CA LEU A 267 2.78 -22.01 -4.44
C LEU A 267 2.92 -21.28 -5.78
N ALA A 268 1.84 -21.13 -6.56
CA ALA A 268 1.88 -20.44 -7.84
C ALA A 268 2.32 -18.98 -7.70
N GLY A 269 3.20 -18.53 -8.59
CA GLY A 269 3.84 -17.22 -8.61
C GLY A 269 4.74 -16.95 -7.40
N GLN A 270 5.09 -17.98 -6.64
CA GLN A 270 6.07 -17.84 -5.57
C GLN A 270 7.45 -17.62 -6.17
N ASP A 271 8.23 -16.72 -5.57
CA ASP A 271 9.60 -16.49 -5.99
C ASP A 271 10.41 -17.80 -5.95
N ARG A 272 11.20 -18.00 -7.00
CA ARG A 272 11.97 -19.23 -7.21
C ARG A 272 12.95 -19.48 -6.06
N ASP A 273 13.73 -18.48 -5.70
CA ASP A 273 14.80 -18.64 -4.71
C ASP A 273 14.24 -18.70 -3.29
N TYR A 274 13.12 -18.00 -3.04
CA TYR A 274 12.33 -18.20 -1.82
C TYR A 274 11.80 -19.63 -1.71
N PHE A 275 11.25 -20.18 -2.80
CA PHE A 275 10.73 -21.55 -2.80
C PHE A 275 11.83 -22.55 -2.44
N ILE A 276 13.01 -22.43 -3.05
CA ILE A 276 14.17 -23.30 -2.77
C ILE A 276 14.56 -23.22 -1.29
N ARG A 277 14.78 -22.00 -0.76
CA ARG A 277 15.14 -21.78 0.65
C ARG A 277 14.06 -22.31 1.60
N ALA A 278 12.79 -22.13 1.27
CA ALA A 278 11.67 -22.63 2.05
C ALA A 278 11.68 -24.17 2.14
N MET A 279 11.89 -24.87 1.02
CA MET A 279 11.92 -26.33 0.98
C MET A 279 13.12 -26.87 1.78
N GLN A 280 14.31 -26.31 1.57
CA GLN A 280 15.52 -26.68 2.33
C GLN A 280 15.34 -26.42 3.84
N SER A 281 14.72 -25.30 4.21
CA SER A 281 14.46 -24.98 5.61
C SER A 281 13.47 -25.95 6.28
N TYR A 282 12.48 -26.48 5.55
CA TYR A 282 11.62 -27.55 6.06
C TYR A 282 12.36 -28.89 6.18
N GLN A 283 13.26 -29.23 5.25
CA GLN A 283 14.08 -30.45 5.33
C GLN A 283 15.01 -30.42 6.55
N GLN A 284 15.61 -29.26 6.83
CA GLN A 284 16.58 -29.07 7.91
C GLN A 284 15.90 -28.74 9.26
N GLY A 285 14.56 -28.61 9.28
CA GLY A 285 13.80 -28.32 10.49
C GLY A 285 13.88 -26.86 10.98
N GLY A 286 14.41 -25.94 10.16
CA GLY A 286 14.42 -24.50 10.40
C GLY A 286 13.02 -23.88 10.32
N ARG A 287 12.13 -24.43 9.48
CA ARG A 287 10.69 -24.14 9.50
C ARG A 287 9.91 -25.30 10.13
N LYS A 288 8.98 -24.97 11.03
CA LYS A 288 8.18 -25.96 11.77
C LYS A 288 6.84 -26.22 11.08
N SER A 289 6.73 -27.39 10.44
CA SER A 289 5.46 -27.97 9.98
C SER A 289 5.67 -29.45 9.69
N GLU A 290 5.04 -30.33 10.46
CA GLU A 290 5.21 -31.78 10.25
C GLU A 290 4.76 -32.23 8.85
N LYS A 291 3.70 -31.60 8.32
CA LYS A 291 3.17 -31.94 6.99
C LYS A 291 4.16 -31.56 5.90
N MET A 292 4.72 -30.35 5.97
CA MET A 292 5.71 -29.90 5.00
C MET A 292 7.02 -30.65 5.15
N ALA A 293 7.52 -30.87 6.38
CA ALA A 293 8.73 -31.63 6.63
C ALA A 293 8.66 -33.04 6.01
N ARG A 294 7.54 -33.75 6.17
CA ARG A 294 7.31 -35.05 5.50
C ARG A 294 7.23 -34.93 3.98
N ALA A 295 6.57 -33.88 3.46
CA ALA A 295 6.41 -33.68 2.03
C ALA A 295 7.75 -33.41 1.31
N VAL A 296 8.69 -32.74 1.97
CA VAL A 296 9.98 -32.36 1.36
C VAL A 296 11.12 -33.32 1.69
N ALA A 297 10.94 -34.24 2.65
CA ALA A 297 12.02 -35.07 3.19
C ALA A 297 12.80 -35.87 2.14
N SER A 298 12.15 -36.29 1.06
CA SER A 298 12.76 -37.09 -0.01
C SER A 298 13.13 -36.30 -1.27
N LEU A 299 12.98 -34.97 -1.27
CA LEU A 299 13.29 -34.15 -2.45
C LEU A 299 14.80 -33.89 -2.53
N SER A 300 15.39 -34.15 -3.68
CA SER A 300 16.75 -33.75 -4.01
C SER A 300 16.82 -32.27 -4.41
N GLU A 301 18.01 -31.65 -4.37
CA GLU A 301 18.20 -30.26 -4.79
C GLU A 301 17.74 -29.98 -6.24
N PRO A 302 18.01 -30.86 -7.23
CA PRO A 302 17.47 -30.67 -8.58
C PRO A 302 15.94 -30.73 -8.63
N GLU A 303 15.31 -31.61 -7.85
CA GLU A 303 13.83 -31.69 -7.76
C GLU A 303 13.25 -30.42 -7.12
N ILE A 304 13.87 -29.90 -6.06
CA ILE A 304 13.46 -28.64 -5.41
C ILE A 304 13.58 -27.47 -6.39
N THR A 305 14.68 -27.41 -7.14
CA THR A 305 14.93 -26.37 -8.15
C THR A 305 13.90 -26.42 -9.27
N ALA A 306 13.62 -27.62 -9.80
CA ALA A 306 12.61 -27.79 -10.86
C ALA A 306 11.20 -27.41 -10.39
N LEU A 307 10.84 -27.73 -9.14
CA LEU A 307 9.57 -27.30 -8.55
C LEU A 307 9.51 -25.77 -8.36
N ALA A 308 10.62 -25.16 -7.95
CA ALA A 308 10.72 -23.71 -7.80
C ALA A 308 10.53 -23.00 -9.14
N ASP A 309 11.23 -23.44 -10.19
CA ASP A 309 11.08 -22.93 -11.56
C ASP A 309 9.65 -23.06 -12.07
N TYR A 310 9.03 -24.22 -11.84
CA TYR A 310 7.66 -24.50 -12.24
C TYR A 310 6.65 -23.57 -11.54
N TYR A 311 6.69 -23.50 -10.21
CA TYR A 311 5.72 -22.72 -9.45
C TYR A 311 5.92 -21.21 -9.60
N ALA A 312 7.15 -20.73 -9.78
CA ALA A 312 7.45 -19.34 -10.10
C ALA A 312 6.82 -18.91 -11.44
N GLY A 313 6.79 -19.82 -12.42
CA GLY A 313 6.18 -19.58 -13.73
C GLY A 313 4.64 -19.68 -13.77
N LEU A 314 3.98 -20.10 -12.68
CA LEU A 314 2.51 -20.18 -12.64
C LEU A 314 1.86 -18.85 -12.26
N PRO A 315 0.69 -18.51 -12.83
CA PRO A 315 -0.04 -17.32 -12.42
C PRO A 315 -0.56 -17.48 -10.98
N HIS A 316 -0.09 -16.61 -10.09
CA HIS A 316 -0.64 -16.50 -8.74
C HIS A 316 -2.07 -15.98 -8.79
N GLN A 317 -3.02 -16.76 -8.28
CA GLN A 317 -4.36 -16.29 -7.99
C GLN A 317 -4.42 -15.94 -6.50
N PRO A 318 -4.47 -14.64 -6.15
CA PRO A 318 -4.59 -14.26 -4.75
C PRO A 318 -5.84 -14.90 -4.15
N VAL A 319 -5.67 -15.58 -3.01
CA VAL A 319 -6.81 -15.99 -2.19
C VAL A 319 -7.64 -14.73 -2.00
N ARG A 320 -8.95 -14.76 -2.32
CA ARG A 320 -9.85 -13.61 -2.14
C ARG A 320 -9.91 -13.25 -0.65
N VAL A 321 -8.93 -12.48 -0.18
CA VAL A 321 -8.98 -11.69 1.04
C VAL A 321 -10.18 -10.76 0.91
N ARG A 322 -10.81 -10.45 2.04
CA ARG A 322 -12.05 -9.67 2.11
C ARG A 322 -11.96 -8.48 1.15
N GLN A 323 -12.77 -8.51 0.07
CA GLN A 323 -12.79 -7.44 -0.93
C GLN A 323 -12.93 -6.10 -0.22
N PHE A 324 -12.03 -5.16 -0.52
CA PHE A 324 -12.15 -3.79 -0.06
C PHE A 324 -13.51 -3.27 -0.51
N LYS A 325 -14.30 -2.79 0.46
CA LYS A 325 -15.57 -2.16 0.12
C LYS A 325 -15.22 -0.81 -0.52
N LYS A 326 -15.77 -0.50 -1.70
CA LYS A 326 -15.65 0.83 -2.32
C LYS A 326 -15.85 1.94 -1.27
N PRO A 327 -15.15 3.09 -1.36
CA PRO A 327 -15.29 4.20 -0.40
C PRO A 327 -16.76 4.57 -0.15
N LYS A 328 -17.57 4.69 -1.21
CA LYS A 328 -19.03 4.91 -1.12
C LYS A 328 -19.78 3.83 -0.32
N LYS A 329 -19.37 2.56 -0.43
CA LYS A 329 -19.96 1.42 0.28
C LYS A 329 -19.53 1.38 1.75
N LEU A 330 -18.30 1.78 2.06
CA LEU A 330 -17.83 1.99 3.44
C LEU A 330 -18.54 3.17 4.08
N ALA A 331 -18.57 4.31 3.38
CA ALA A 331 -19.24 5.54 3.81
C ALA A 331 -20.72 5.32 4.11
N LYS A 332 -21.41 4.42 3.39
CA LYS A 332 -22.80 4.06 3.70
C LYS A 332 -22.99 3.55 5.14
N ALA A 333 -22.02 2.81 5.68
CA ALA A 333 -22.08 2.35 7.08
C ALA A 333 -21.91 3.52 8.05
N CYS A 334 -20.97 4.42 7.77
CA CYS A 334 -20.72 5.63 8.56
C CYS A 334 -21.91 6.60 8.52
N ASN A 335 -22.53 6.81 7.35
CA ASN A 335 -23.68 7.68 7.12
C ASN A 335 -24.92 7.29 7.95
N THR A 336 -25.00 6.02 8.39
CA THR A 336 -26.09 5.57 9.28
C THR A 336 -26.10 6.36 10.59
N CYS A 337 -24.93 6.77 11.06
CA CYS A 337 -24.77 7.60 12.25
C CYS A 337 -24.47 9.05 11.87
N HIS A 338 -23.57 9.28 10.92
CA HIS A 338 -23.05 10.61 10.59
C HIS A 338 -23.90 11.37 9.56
N GLY A 339 -25.07 10.86 9.19
CA GLY A 339 -25.98 11.54 8.25
C GLY A 339 -25.62 11.30 6.79
N TYR A 340 -26.48 11.79 5.89
CA TYR A 340 -26.27 11.65 4.44
C TYR A 340 -24.95 12.33 4.04
N ASN A 341 -24.06 11.62 3.34
CA ASN A 341 -22.70 12.06 3.00
C ASN A 341 -21.85 12.60 4.16
N GLY A 342 -22.17 12.26 5.42
CA GLY A 342 -21.46 12.77 6.58
C GLY A 342 -22.02 14.08 7.14
N HIS A 343 -23.15 14.58 6.62
CA HIS A 343 -23.88 15.72 7.17
C HIS A 343 -24.82 15.29 8.29
N SER A 344 -24.30 15.19 9.50
CA SER A 344 -25.11 14.83 10.65
C SER A 344 -25.98 16.00 11.09
N GLN A 345 -27.28 15.76 11.22
CA GLN A 345 -28.23 16.70 11.86
C GLN A 345 -28.42 16.42 13.35
N ASN A 346 -27.74 15.39 13.89
CA ASN A 346 -27.85 15.01 15.30
C ASN A 346 -26.68 15.59 16.09
N PRO A 347 -26.90 16.44 17.11
CA PRO A 347 -25.82 17.07 17.88
C PRO A 347 -24.89 16.08 18.61
N SER A 348 -25.35 14.85 18.89
CA SER A 348 -24.54 13.80 19.51
C SER A 348 -23.75 12.96 18.51
N ARG A 349 -23.85 13.26 17.20
CA ARG A 349 -23.10 12.60 16.14
C ARG A 349 -22.45 13.68 15.27
N PRO A 350 -21.12 13.80 15.24
CA PRO A 350 -20.47 14.89 14.53
C PRO A 350 -20.68 14.75 13.01
N ALA A 351 -20.78 15.89 12.32
CA ALA A 351 -20.62 15.92 10.87
C ALA A 351 -19.16 15.63 10.51
N ILE A 352 -18.96 14.87 9.44
CA ILE A 352 -17.63 14.43 8.97
C ILE A 352 -17.36 14.81 7.51
N SER A 353 -18.38 15.29 6.80
CA SER A 353 -18.26 15.91 5.48
C SER A 353 -17.40 17.17 5.53
N GLY A 354 -16.59 17.39 4.50
CA GLY A 354 -15.76 18.59 4.33
C GLY A 354 -14.68 18.76 5.40
N GLN A 355 -14.37 17.71 6.17
CA GLN A 355 -13.30 17.71 7.16
C GLN A 355 -11.95 17.42 6.48
N VAL A 356 -10.86 17.93 7.06
CA VAL A 356 -9.51 17.69 6.53
C VAL A 356 -9.18 16.20 6.57
N GLU A 357 -8.70 15.63 5.45
CA GLU A 357 -8.42 14.20 5.32
C GLU A 357 -7.53 13.67 6.45
N GLY A 358 -6.41 14.35 6.73
CA GLY A 358 -5.49 13.98 7.81
C GLY A 358 -6.15 13.95 9.19
N TYR A 359 -7.08 14.88 9.46
CA TYR A 359 -7.86 14.89 10.71
C TYR A 359 -8.75 13.65 10.83
N ILE A 360 -9.45 13.29 9.75
CA ILE A 360 -10.34 12.12 9.72
C ILE A 360 -9.53 10.84 9.95
N VAL A 361 -8.39 10.69 9.27
CA VAL A 361 -7.52 9.50 9.43
C VAL A 361 -6.99 9.40 10.85
N ASN A 362 -6.48 10.49 11.40
CA ASN A 362 -5.98 10.51 12.77
C ASN A 362 -7.09 10.15 13.77
N ALA A 363 -8.27 10.76 13.64
CA ALA A 363 -9.41 10.46 14.51
C ALA A 363 -9.85 8.98 14.43
N LEU A 364 -9.90 8.39 13.22
CA LEU A 364 -10.27 6.98 13.07
C LEU A 364 -9.21 6.04 13.66
N ARG A 365 -7.92 6.37 13.54
CA ARG A 365 -6.82 5.61 14.18
C ARG A 365 -6.89 5.71 15.70
N GLN A 366 -7.14 6.89 16.26
CA GLN A 366 -7.31 7.07 17.70
C GLN A 366 -8.47 6.21 18.24
N TYR A 367 -9.57 6.09 17.49
CA TYR A 367 -10.65 5.15 17.85
C TYR A 367 -10.24 3.68 17.74
N GLN A 368 -9.41 3.30 16.74
CA GLN A 368 -8.91 1.91 16.62
C GLN A 368 -8.05 1.50 17.81
N HIS A 369 -7.13 2.39 18.22
CA HIS A 369 -6.15 2.14 19.27
C HIS A 369 -6.67 2.48 20.68
N GLY A 370 -7.88 3.04 20.77
CA GLY A 370 -8.52 3.35 22.06
C GLY A 370 -8.06 4.65 22.72
N GLU A 371 -7.26 5.46 22.03
CA GLU A 371 -6.86 6.80 22.46
C GLU A 371 -8.04 7.77 22.49
N ARG A 372 -9.05 7.54 21.63
CA ARG A 372 -10.31 8.28 21.63
C ARG A 372 -11.45 7.36 22.01
N ASP A 373 -12.22 7.77 23.02
CA ASP A 373 -13.16 6.86 23.66
C ASP A 373 -14.56 6.94 23.04
N ASN A 374 -14.93 5.92 22.26
CA ASN A 374 -16.30 5.70 21.79
C ASN A 374 -16.48 4.25 21.34
N ASN A 375 -17.36 3.50 22.04
CA ASN A 375 -17.56 2.07 21.79
C ASN A 375 -18.06 1.75 20.37
N ALA A 376 -18.88 2.61 19.78
CA ALA A 376 -19.43 2.39 18.44
C ALA A 376 -18.35 2.63 17.37
N MET A 377 -17.62 3.74 17.49
CA MET A 377 -16.52 4.07 16.57
C MET A 377 -15.41 3.03 16.67
N ARG A 378 -14.97 2.65 17.87
CA ARG A 378 -13.93 1.61 18.04
C ARG A 378 -14.30 0.30 17.37
N LYS A 379 -15.54 -0.18 17.53
CA LYS A 379 -16.02 -1.41 16.88
C LYS A 379 -16.02 -1.31 15.36
N ILE A 380 -16.44 -0.18 14.80
CA ILE A 380 -16.46 0.01 13.34
C ILE A 380 -15.03 0.11 12.82
N THR A 381 -14.19 0.94 13.44
CA THR A 381 -12.83 1.20 12.96
C THR A 381 -11.93 -0.02 13.10
N GLN A 382 -12.08 -0.87 14.13
CA GLN A 382 -11.35 -2.13 14.26
C GLN A 382 -11.58 -3.10 13.08
N THR A 383 -12.65 -2.91 12.30
CA THR A 383 -12.93 -3.74 11.11
C THR A 383 -12.34 -3.17 9.82
N LEU A 384 -11.68 -2.02 9.90
CA LEU A 384 -11.12 -1.26 8.77
C LEU A 384 -9.61 -1.46 8.69
N SER A 385 -9.09 -1.70 7.49
CA SER A 385 -7.65 -1.64 7.24
C SER A 385 -7.16 -0.19 7.14
N GLN A 386 -5.84 0.03 7.22
CA GLN A 386 -5.25 1.36 7.08
C GLN A 386 -5.62 2.02 5.74
N LEU A 387 -5.67 1.25 4.64
CA LEU A 387 -6.13 1.73 3.34
C LEU A 387 -7.63 2.05 3.31
N GLU A 388 -8.48 1.28 4.02
CA GLU A 388 -9.91 1.60 4.16
C GLU A 388 -10.12 2.89 4.96
N LEU A 389 -9.26 3.18 5.95
CA LEU A 389 -9.28 4.47 6.68
C LEU A 389 -8.96 5.66 5.78
N LEU A 390 -7.87 5.55 4.99
CA LEU A 390 -7.47 6.57 4.01
C LEU A 390 -8.59 6.81 3.00
N ALA A 391 -9.16 5.74 2.44
CA ALA A 391 -10.25 5.81 1.47
C ALA A 391 -11.53 6.47 2.03
N ILE A 392 -11.86 6.23 3.31
CA ILE A 392 -13.00 6.87 3.97
C ILE A 392 -12.71 8.36 4.21
N ALA A 393 -11.48 8.69 4.61
CA ALA A 393 -11.09 10.07 4.87
C ALA A 393 -11.09 10.91 3.59
N ASP A 394 -10.45 10.43 2.52
CA ASP A 394 -10.47 11.06 1.19
C ASP A 394 -11.91 11.27 0.69
N PHE A 395 -12.77 10.25 0.84
CA PHE A 395 -14.17 10.34 0.44
C PHE A 395 -14.91 11.49 1.15
N TYR A 396 -14.75 11.62 2.48
CA TYR A 396 -15.46 12.62 3.28
C TYR A 396 -14.85 14.01 3.21
N ALA A 397 -13.52 14.11 3.01
CA ALA A 397 -12.86 15.38 2.77
C ALA A 397 -13.37 16.08 1.51
N ASN A 398 -13.81 15.30 0.52
CA ASN A 398 -14.36 15.78 -0.74
C ASN A 398 -15.91 15.80 -0.78
N GLN A 399 -16.61 15.82 0.37
CA GLN A 399 -18.07 16.06 0.42
C GLN A 399 -18.38 17.49 0.86
N ASP A 400 -19.34 18.15 0.18
CA ASP A 400 -19.76 19.54 0.38
C ASP A 400 -20.64 19.78 1.61
#